data_AF-A0A9X6IGC0-F1
#
_entry.id   AF-A0A9X6IGC0-F1
#
_cell.length_a   1.000
_cell.length_b   1.000
_cell.length_c   1.000
_cell.angle_alpha   90.00
_cell.angle_beta   90.00
_cell.angle_gamma   90.00
#
_symmetry.space_group_name_H-M   'P 1'
#
loop_
_entity.id
_entity.type
_entity.pdbx_description
1 polymer ?
#
loop_
_entity_poly.entity_id
_entity_poly.type
_entity_poly.pdbx_seq_one_letter_code
_entity_poly.pdbx_strand_id
1 'polypeptide(L)'
;MKFFKKTIDFLNRLKDKWKEDDYEGISDYERELIEEIPTQNPYGLIGMVMGGVSFIFGYAFVIIPIFTIIFCIVTFFTFDKEKEDNPMTFVMGIMLSLLSICMYIQGDSHQIEL
;
A
#
# COMPACT_ATOMS: atom_id res chain seq x y z
N MET A 1 6.39 16.44 14.68
CA MET A 1 5.49 17.01 13.66
C MET A 1 6.21 17.47 12.38
N LYS A 2 7.28 18.29 12.41
CA LYS A 2 8.02 18.69 11.18
C LYS A 2 8.55 17.50 10.36
N PHE A 3 9.13 16.50 11.02
CA PHE A 3 9.65 15.31 10.35
C PHE A 3 8.55 14.52 9.64
N PHE A 4 7.43 14.27 10.32
CA PHE A 4 6.27 13.56 9.76
C PHE A 4 5.66 14.29 8.56
N LYS A 5 5.50 15.61 8.65
CA LYS A 5 5.06 16.43 7.50
C LYS A 5 6.03 16.30 6.32
N LYS A 6 7.34 16.37 6.58
CA LYS A 6 8.36 16.18 5.54
C LYS A 6 8.31 14.79 4.89
N THR A 7 8.02 13.75 5.66
CA THR A 7 7.84 12.38 5.14
C THR A 7 6.61 12.29 4.24
N ILE A 8 5.47 12.83 4.68
CA ILE A 8 4.24 12.85 3.86
C ILE A 8 4.47 13.67 2.58
N ASP A 9 5.05 14.85 2.69
CA ASP A 9 5.36 15.71 1.53
C ASP A 9 6.27 14.97 0.53
N PHE A 10 7.23 14.20 1.04
CA PHE A 10 8.10 13.38 0.20
C PHE A 10 7.35 12.24 -0.49
N LEU A 11 6.49 11.52 0.23
CA LEU A 11 5.69 10.44 -0.35
C LEU A 11 4.68 10.97 -1.38
N ASN A 12 4.03 12.10 -1.10
CA ASN A 12 3.15 12.74 -2.08
C ASN A 12 3.91 13.13 -3.34
N ARG A 13 5.12 13.69 -3.24
CA ARG A 13 5.95 13.99 -4.41
C ARG A 13 6.30 12.75 -5.23
N LEU A 14 6.58 11.62 -4.60
CA LEU A 14 6.84 10.37 -5.30
C LEU A 14 5.57 9.85 -6.02
N LYS A 15 4.42 9.92 -5.33
CA LYS A 15 3.12 9.55 -5.89
C LYS A 15 2.76 10.43 -7.10
N ASP A 16 2.93 11.74 -6.97
CA ASP A 16 2.66 12.70 -8.04
C ASP A 16 3.56 12.44 -9.25
N LYS A 17 4.83 12.07 -9.02
CA LYS A 17 5.74 11.69 -10.11
C LYS A 17 5.28 10.43 -10.84
N TRP A 18 4.86 9.39 -10.13
CA TRP A 18 4.28 8.19 -10.76
C TRP A 18 3.06 8.55 -11.61
N LYS A 19 2.22 9.46 -11.12
CA LYS A 19 1.06 9.94 -11.85
C LYS A 19 1.44 10.74 -13.10
N GLU A 20 2.50 11.53 -13.05
CA GLU A 20 3.01 12.28 -14.20
C GLU A 20 3.59 11.35 -15.27
N ASP A 21 4.32 10.31 -14.87
CA ASP A 21 4.84 9.28 -15.76
C ASP A 21 3.69 8.53 -16.48
N ASP A 22 2.54 8.29 -15.82
CA ASP A 22 1.34 7.67 -16.43
C ASP A 22 0.69 8.54 -17.52
N TYR A 23 0.94 9.87 -17.52
CA TYR A 23 0.40 10.81 -18.52
C TYR A 23 1.35 11.12 -19.67
N GLU A 24 2.56 10.53 -19.69
CA GLU A 24 3.52 10.76 -20.77
C GLU A 24 2.96 10.24 -22.11
N GLY A 25 2.71 11.16 -23.06
CA GLY A 25 2.15 10.84 -24.38
C GLY A 25 0.62 10.86 -24.47
N ILE A 26 -0.08 11.26 -23.40
CA ILE A 26 -1.54 11.45 -23.38
C ILE A 26 -1.89 12.90 -23.73
N SER A 27 -2.94 13.14 -24.52
CA SER A 27 -3.39 14.50 -24.87
C SER A 27 -4.08 15.20 -23.69
N ASP A 28 -4.09 16.54 -23.68
CA ASP A 28 -4.70 17.33 -22.59
C ASP A 28 -6.19 16.99 -22.36
N TYR A 29 -6.92 16.69 -23.44
CA TYR A 29 -8.34 16.28 -23.37
C TYR A 29 -8.51 14.89 -22.73
N GLU A 30 -7.68 13.93 -23.10
CA GLU A 30 -7.71 12.58 -22.49
C GLU A 30 -7.31 12.63 -21.03
N ARG A 31 -6.38 13.51 -20.67
CA ARG A 31 -5.98 13.73 -19.29
C ARG A 31 -7.13 14.24 -18.42
N GLU A 32 -7.89 15.23 -18.89
CA GLU A 32 -9.08 15.72 -18.16
C GLU A 32 -10.09 14.60 -17.91
N LEU A 33 -10.33 13.75 -18.91
CA LEU A 33 -11.23 12.59 -18.78
C LEU A 33 -10.73 11.55 -17.77
N ILE A 34 -9.42 11.29 -17.74
CA ILE A 34 -8.83 10.31 -16.80
C ILE A 34 -8.80 10.87 -15.37
N GLU A 35 -8.54 12.17 -15.19
CA GLU A 35 -8.53 12.80 -13.88
C GLU A 35 -9.92 12.84 -13.22
N GLU A 36 -11.00 12.74 -14.01
CA GLU A 36 -12.37 12.64 -13.50
C GLU A 36 -12.69 11.26 -12.88
N ILE A 37 -11.90 10.23 -13.20
CA ILE A 37 -12.09 8.87 -12.70
C ILE A 37 -11.30 8.69 -11.39
N PRO A 38 -11.95 8.33 -10.27
CA PRO A 38 -11.25 7.99 -9.04
C PRO A 38 -10.28 6.83 -9.28
N THR A 39 -9.04 6.96 -8.80
CA THR A 39 -7.99 5.95 -9.01
C THR A 39 -7.56 5.29 -7.71
N GLN A 40 -7.04 4.07 -7.74
CA GLN A 40 -6.55 3.46 -6.51
C GLN A 40 -5.23 4.09 -6.06
N ASN A 41 -5.05 4.24 -4.74
CA ASN A 41 -3.77 4.69 -4.20
C ASN A 41 -2.69 3.63 -4.48
N PRO A 42 -1.59 3.99 -5.16
CA PRO A 42 -0.55 3.03 -5.54
C PRO A 42 0.18 2.43 -4.33
N TYR A 43 0.34 3.18 -3.24
CA TYR A 43 0.86 2.63 -1.98
C TYR A 43 -0.10 1.64 -1.34
N GLY A 44 -1.41 1.86 -1.48
CA GLY A 44 -2.42 0.91 -1.01
C GLY A 44 -2.30 -0.42 -1.75
N LEU A 45 -2.14 -0.39 -3.07
CA LEU A 45 -1.88 -1.57 -3.90
C LEU A 45 -0.60 -2.29 -3.50
N ILE A 46 0.52 -1.56 -3.33
CA ILE A 46 1.79 -2.13 -2.85
C ILE A 46 1.60 -2.76 -1.47
N GLY A 47 0.91 -2.07 -0.56
CA GLY A 47 0.62 -2.56 0.78
C GLY A 47 -0.20 -3.85 0.78
N MET A 48 -1.18 -3.96 -0.12
CA MET A 48 -1.96 -5.18 -0.32
C MET A 48 -1.09 -6.35 -0.79
N VAL A 49 -0.24 -6.13 -1.80
CA VAL A 49 0.69 -7.16 -2.30
C VAL A 49 1.68 -7.59 -1.23
N MET A 50 2.28 -6.63 -0.52
CA MET A 50 3.15 -6.91 0.62
C MET A 50 2.42 -7.66 1.74
N GLY A 51 1.12 -7.39 1.95
CA GLY A 51 0.26 -8.15 2.86
C GLY A 51 0.12 -9.60 2.43
N GLY A 52 -0.09 -9.86 1.14
CA GLY A 52 -0.12 -11.23 0.59
C GLY A 52 1.21 -11.97 0.79
N VAL A 53 2.33 -11.33 0.47
CA VAL A 53 3.68 -11.89 0.72
C VAL A 53 3.88 -12.16 2.21
N SER A 54 3.49 -11.22 3.06
CA SER A 54 3.53 -11.38 4.51
C SER A 54 2.70 -12.56 4.97
N PHE A 55 1.48 -12.74 4.45
CA PHE A 55 0.63 -13.87 4.81
C PHE A 55 1.28 -15.21 4.48
N ILE A 56 1.90 -15.33 3.31
CA ILE A 56 2.55 -16.57 2.85
C ILE A 56 3.83 -16.86 3.65
N PHE A 57 4.69 -15.85 3.88
CA PHE A 57 6.06 -16.07 4.39
C PHE A 57 6.31 -15.57 5.82
N GLY A 58 5.40 -14.78 6.38
CA GLY A 58 5.63 -14.12 7.67
C GLY A 58 5.60 -15.06 8.88
N TYR A 59 5.08 -16.28 8.72
CA TYR A 59 5.26 -17.36 9.72
C TYR A 59 6.73 -17.78 9.88
N ALA A 60 7.57 -17.63 8.84
CA ALA A 60 9.00 -17.89 8.90
C ALA A 60 9.79 -16.61 9.23
N PHE A 61 9.31 -15.46 8.74
CA PHE A 61 9.97 -14.16 8.86
C PHE A 61 9.01 -13.08 9.36
N VAL A 62 8.77 -13.03 10.68
CA VAL A 62 7.85 -12.07 11.33
C VAL A 62 8.19 -10.60 11.05
N ILE A 63 9.42 -10.32 10.64
CA ILE A 63 9.86 -8.97 10.26
C ILE A 63 9.11 -8.43 9.02
N ILE A 64 8.70 -9.32 8.10
CA ILE A 64 7.94 -8.95 6.89
C ILE A 64 6.58 -8.33 7.26
N PRO A 65 5.70 -9.00 8.05
CA PRO A 65 4.43 -8.40 8.46
C PRO A 65 4.58 -7.09 9.21
N ILE A 66 5.59 -6.98 10.09
CA ILE A 66 5.84 -5.76 10.85
C ILE A 66 6.16 -4.60 9.92
N PHE A 67 7.04 -4.80 8.94
CA PHE A 67 7.35 -3.77 7.95
C PHE A 67 6.15 -3.42 7.08
N THR A 68 5.36 -4.41 6.65
CA THR A 68 4.14 -4.16 5.86
C THR A 68 3.13 -3.30 6.63
N ILE A 69 2.92 -3.57 7.92
CA ILE A 69 2.01 -2.78 8.76
C ILE A 69 2.52 -1.33 8.89
N ILE A 70 3.82 -1.16 9.20
CA ILE A 70 4.43 0.17 9.31
C ILE A 70 4.30 0.93 7.99
N PHE A 71 4.61 0.27 6.87
CA PHE A 71 4.46 0.85 5.53
C PHE A 71 3.03 1.32 5.30
N CYS A 72 2.03 0.43 5.44
CA CYS A 72 0.62 0.77 5.24
C CYS A 72 0.18 1.94 6.11
N ILE A 73 0.55 1.97 7.40
CA ILE A 73 0.20 3.07 8.32
C ILE A 73 0.83 4.40 7.86
N VAL A 74 2.11 4.40 7.50
CA VAL A 74 2.82 5.62 7.10
C VAL A 74 2.26 6.15 5.78
N THR A 75 2.02 5.28 4.81
CA THR A 75 1.51 5.67 3.48
C THR A 75 0.02 5.94 3.47
N PHE A 76 -0.77 5.45 4.44
CA PHE A 76 -2.20 5.76 4.55
C PHE A 76 -2.46 7.26 4.64
N PHE A 77 -1.52 8.05 5.20
CA PHE A 77 -1.65 9.51 5.26
C PHE A 77 -1.48 10.21 3.92
N THR A 78 -1.08 9.50 2.87
CA THR A 78 -1.06 10.01 1.48
C THR A 78 -2.40 9.82 0.76
N PHE A 79 -3.35 9.16 1.41
CA PHE A 79 -4.66 8.85 0.85
C PHE A 79 -5.51 10.11 0.67
N ASP A 80 -6.01 10.32 -0.54
CA ASP A 80 -6.87 11.46 -0.89
C ASP A 80 -8.29 10.99 -1.23
N LYS A 81 -9.25 11.22 -0.33
CA LYS A 81 -10.65 10.78 -0.48
C LYS A 81 -11.38 11.40 -1.67
N GLU A 82 -10.88 12.52 -2.21
CA GLU A 82 -11.53 13.21 -3.34
C GLU A 82 -11.05 12.67 -4.68
N LYS A 83 -9.81 12.18 -4.73
CA LYS A 83 -9.15 11.72 -5.98
C LYS A 83 -8.96 10.22 -6.05
N GLU A 84 -8.97 9.55 -4.91
CA GLU A 84 -8.63 8.15 -4.79
C GLU A 84 -9.80 7.30 -4.32
N ASP A 85 -9.85 6.09 -4.86
CA ASP A 85 -10.81 5.06 -4.53
C ASP A 85 -10.69 4.62 -3.07
N ASN A 86 -11.60 3.76 -2.61
CA ASN A 86 -11.64 3.35 -1.21
C ASN A 86 -10.25 2.89 -0.64
N PRO A 87 -9.99 3.10 0.66
CA PRO A 87 -8.72 2.75 1.28
C PRO A 87 -8.58 1.26 1.64
N MET A 88 -9.46 0.38 1.14
CA MET A 88 -9.50 -1.03 1.55
C MET A 88 -8.22 -1.77 1.19
N THR A 89 -7.48 -1.34 0.16
CA THR A 89 -6.19 -1.95 -0.20
C THR A 89 -5.18 -1.86 0.95
N PHE A 90 -5.12 -0.73 1.66
CA PHE A 90 -4.32 -0.60 2.89
C PHE A 90 -4.83 -1.51 4.01
N VAL A 91 -6.15 -1.57 4.21
CA VAL A 91 -6.78 -2.41 5.23
C VAL A 91 -6.47 -3.89 4.98
N MET A 92 -6.58 -4.34 3.73
CA MET A 92 -6.23 -5.71 3.33
C MET A 92 -4.76 -6.02 3.61
N GLY A 93 -3.85 -5.11 3.27
CA GLY A 93 -2.42 -5.25 3.58
C GLY A 93 -2.15 -5.44 5.08
N ILE A 94 -2.81 -4.64 5.92
CA ILE A 94 -2.70 -4.73 7.38
C ILE A 94 -3.31 -6.03 7.90
N MET A 95 -4.53 -6.39 7.47
CA MET A 95 -5.23 -7.58 7.95
C MET A 95 -4.47 -8.86 7.62
N LEU A 96 -3.96 -9.00 6.39
CA LEU A 96 -3.13 -10.14 5.99
C LEU A 96 -1.83 -10.24 6.81
N SER A 97 -1.22 -9.08 7.11
CA SER A 97 -0.02 -9.03 7.95
C SER A 97 -0.31 -9.40 9.40
N LEU A 98 -1.43 -8.96 9.97
CA LEU A 98 -1.87 -9.35 11.31
C LEU A 98 -2.17 -10.85 11.40
N LEU A 99 -2.84 -11.41 10.40
CA LEU A 99 -3.08 -12.85 10.30
C LEU A 99 -1.76 -13.63 10.31
N SER A 100 -0.77 -13.16 9.54
CA SER A 100 0.57 -13.75 9.51
C SER A 100 1.26 -13.74 10.89
N ILE A 101 1.17 -12.62 11.63
CA ILE A 101 1.71 -12.53 12.99
C ILE A 101 0.98 -13.50 13.93
N CYS A 102 -0.34 -13.60 13.83
CA CYS A 102 -1.12 -14.55 14.64
C CYS A 102 -0.68 -15.99 14.38
N MET A 103 -0.45 -16.36 13.12
CA MET A 103 0.06 -17.67 12.74
C MET A 103 1.48 -17.93 13.27
N TYR A 104 2.37 -16.94 13.14
CA TYR A 104 3.72 -16.98 13.71
C TYR A 104 3.70 -17.29 15.22
N ILE A 105 2.83 -16.60 15.97
CA ILE A 105 2.70 -16.77 17.43
C ILE A 105 2.14 -18.15 17.80
N GLN A 106 1.18 -18.66 17.03
CA GLN A 106 0.56 -19.98 17.27
C GLN A 106 1.49 -21.14 16.91
N GLY A 107 2.57 -20.88 16.17
CA GLY A 107 3.41 -21.92 15.58
C GLY A 107 2.73 -22.64 14.41
N ASP A 108 1.59 -22.11 13.95
CA ASP A 108 0.85 -22.61 12.80
C ASP A 108 1.56 -22.12 11.52
N SER A 109 2.46 -22.93 11.01
CA SER A 109 2.89 -22.77 9.61
C SER A 109 1.75 -23.24 8.71
N HIS A 110 1.41 -22.48 7.67
CA HIS A 110 0.93 -23.13 6.44
C HIS A 110 2.07 -24.04 6.00
N GLN A 111 2.09 -25.29 6.47
CA GLN A 111 2.84 -26.34 5.80
C GLN A 111 2.15 -26.49 4.45
N ILE A 112 2.54 -25.65 3.51
CA ILE A 112 2.38 -25.97 2.11
C ILE A 112 3.35 -27.13 1.93
N GLU A 113 2.87 -28.35 2.18
CA GLU A 113 3.52 -29.55 1.66
C GLU A 113 3.53 -29.35 0.14
N LEU A 114 4.69 -28.97 -0.38
CA LEU A 114 4.98 -28.77 -1.80
C LEU A 114 5.37 -30.12 -2.43
#